data_AF-A0A6I1DV23-F1
#
_entry.id   AF-A0A6I1DV23-F1
#
_cell.length_a   1.000
_cell.length_b   1.000
_cell.length_c   1.000
_cell.angle_alpha   90.00
_cell.angle_beta   90.00
_cell.angle_gamma   90.00
#
_symmetry.space_group_name_H-M   'P 1'
#
loop_
_entity.id
_entity.type
_entity.pdbx_description
1 polymer ?
#
loop_
_entity_poly.entity_id
_entity_poly.type
_entity_poly.pdbx_seq_one_letter_code
_entity_poly.pdbx_strand_id
1 'polypeptide(L)'
;GRDPSINIGRVQYIDLNKNYAGPNDAFWRKRKSFEHEREVRALLTEMKCKEEGRLIPCDLDLLIEDVFVSPHAPEWFIHLVNNINEKYSMKIKVNRSELIEEPFF
;
A
#
# COMPACT_ATOMS: atom_id res chain seq x y z
N GLY A 1 -8.55 16.39 14.59
CA GLY A 1 -7.61 15.97 15.65
C GLY A 1 -7.28 14.50 15.45
N ARG A 2 -6.09 14.05 15.89
CA ARG A 2 -5.66 12.64 15.71
C ARG A 2 -6.50 11.74 16.61
N ASP A 3 -7.10 10.68 16.06
CA ASP A 3 -7.82 9.68 16.86
C ASP A 3 -6.79 8.83 17.64
N PRO A 4 -6.82 8.82 18.98
CA PRO A 4 -5.86 8.08 19.78
C PRO A 4 -5.98 6.56 19.65
N SER A 5 -7.07 6.04 19.06
CA SER A 5 -7.27 4.61 18.82
C SER A 5 -6.55 4.08 17.58
N ILE A 6 -6.04 4.97 16.72
CA ILE A 6 -5.33 4.62 15.49
C ILE A 6 -3.82 4.83 15.70
N ASN A 7 -3.07 3.73 15.71
CA ASN A 7 -1.61 3.79 15.74
C ASN A 7 -1.07 3.79 14.30
N ILE A 8 -0.23 4.76 13.94
CA ILE A 8 0.35 4.86 12.59
C ILE A 8 1.88 4.76 12.68
N GLY A 9 2.48 3.90 11.87
CA GLY A 9 3.91 3.64 11.90
C GLY A 9 4.47 3.09 10.58
N ARG A 10 5.79 3.20 10.42
CA ARG A 10 6.52 2.57 9.30
C ARG A 10 6.78 1.11 9.60
N VAL A 11 6.70 0.28 8.56
CA VAL A 11 7.05 -1.14 8.65
C VAL A 11 8.56 -1.30 8.75
N GLN A 12 9.01 -2.15 9.68
CA GLN A 12 10.40 -2.55 9.84
C GLN A 12 10.70 -3.79 9.00
N TYR A 13 11.70 -3.68 8.13
CA TYR A 13 12.11 -4.76 7.25
C TYR A 13 13.26 -5.55 7.89
N ILE A 14 13.00 -6.79 8.29
CA ILE A 14 13.96 -7.64 9.01
C ILE A 14 14.24 -8.96 8.30
N ASP A 15 15.43 -9.52 8.56
CA ASP A 15 15.75 -10.89 8.19
C ASP A 15 15.14 -11.86 9.21
N LEU A 16 14.01 -12.47 8.86
CA LEU A 16 13.28 -13.41 9.72
C LEU A 16 14.02 -14.73 9.94
N ASN A 17 15.07 -15.03 9.16
CA ASN A 17 15.91 -16.20 9.41
C ASN A 17 16.91 -15.96 10.55
N LYS A 18 17.19 -14.70 10.86
CA LYS A 18 18.18 -14.29 11.88
C LYS A 18 17.54 -13.63 13.11
N ASN A 19 16.35 -13.04 12.93
CA ASN A 19 15.68 -12.27 13.97
C ASN A 19 14.27 -12.79 14.19
N TYR A 20 13.92 -13.06 15.45
CA TYR A 20 12.57 -13.43 15.84
C TYR A 20 11.64 -12.21 15.80
N ALA A 21 10.44 -12.37 15.23
CA ALA A 21 9.37 -11.40 15.35
C ALA A 21 8.38 -11.85 16.42
N GLY A 22 8.24 -11.05 17.49
CA GLY A 22 7.21 -11.30 18.50
C GLY A 22 5.80 -11.14 17.92
N PRO A 23 4.76 -11.74 18.54
CA PRO A 23 3.40 -11.71 18.01
C PRO A 23 2.86 -10.30 17.75
N ASN A 24 3.14 -9.35 18.65
CA ASN A 24 2.71 -7.96 18.52
C ASN A 24 3.53 -7.18 17.46
N ASP A 25 4.75 -7.63 17.17
CA ASP A 25 5.61 -7.00 16.18
C ASP A 25 5.28 -7.47 14.76
N ALA A 26 4.51 -8.55 14.60
CA ALA A 26 4.16 -9.09 13.28
C ALA A 26 3.41 -8.07 12.43
N PHE A 27 2.57 -7.22 13.05
CA PHE A 27 1.88 -6.13 12.36
C PHE A 27 2.79 -5.01 11.89
N TRP A 28 4.02 -4.92 12.39
CA TRP A 28 4.98 -3.86 12.07
C TRP A 28 6.23 -4.38 11.37
N ARG A 29 6.31 -5.67 11.05
CA ARG A 29 7.48 -6.30 10.46
C ARG A 29 7.17 -6.98 9.14
N LYS A 30 8.09 -6.87 8.20
CA LYS A 30 8.06 -7.58 6.91
C LYS A 30 9.45 -8.13 6.59
N ARG A 31 9.53 -9.13 5.71
CA ARG A 31 10.82 -9.69 5.29
C ARG A 31 11.65 -8.62 4.57
N LYS A 32 12.96 -8.62 4.80
CA LYS A 32 13.89 -7.68 4.17
C LYS A 32 13.81 -7.61 2.65
N SER A 33 13.44 -8.71 1.97
CA SER A 33 13.25 -8.74 0.51
C SER A 33 12.20 -7.76 -0.02
N PHE A 34 11.29 -7.25 0.83
CA PHE A 34 10.24 -6.30 0.48
C PHE A 34 10.56 -4.85 0.87
N GLU A 35 11.79 -4.55 1.28
CA GLU A 35 12.20 -3.21 1.76
C GLU A 35 11.95 -2.09 0.74
N HIS A 36 11.90 -2.42 -0.55
CA HIS A 36 11.59 -1.48 -1.63
C HIS A 36 10.17 -0.88 -1.55
N GLU A 37 9.22 -1.54 -0.87
CA GLU A 37 7.84 -1.06 -0.76
C GLU A 37 7.68 0.16 0.17
N ARG A 38 8.61 0.36 1.12
CA ARG A 38 8.61 1.50 2.08
C ARG A 38 7.24 1.76 2.75
N GLU A 39 6.62 0.69 3.24
CA GLU A 39 5.24 0.66 3.73
C GLU A 39 5.02 1.44 5.04
N VAL A 40 3.87 2.11 5.15
CA VAL A 40 3.32 2.72 6.38
C VAL A 40 1.98 2.06 6.67
N ARG A 41 1.72 1.70 7.93
CA ARG A 41 0.45 1.09 8.38
C ARG A 41 -0.26 1.98 9.38
N ALA A 42 -1.59 1.93 9.34
CA ALA A 42 -2.48 2.41 10.39
C ALA A 42 -3.18 1.21 11.02
N LEU A 43 -2.99 0.98 12.32
CA LEU A 43 -3.63 -0.08 13.09
C LEU A 43 -4.70 0.53 14.00
N LEU A 44 -5.95 0.12 13.77
CA LEU A 44 -7.07 0.38 14.67
C LEU A 44 -7.28 -0.86 15.54
N THR A 45 -7.11 -0.73 16.84
CA THR A 45 -7.36 -1.83 17.78
C THR A 45 -8.67 -1.58 18.52
N GLU A 46 -9.66 -2.43 18.29
CA GLU A 46 -10.94 -2.35 18.99
C GLU A 46 -11.34 -3.71 19.56
N MET A 47 -11.23 -3.85 20.88
CA MET A 47 -11.49 -5.11 21.58
C MET A 47 -12.96 -5.55 21.58
N LYS A 48 -13.89 -4.69 21.14
CA LYS A 48 -15.34 -4.91 21.22
C LYS A 48 -16.02 -4.94 19.84
N CYS A 49 -15.26 -5.02 18.75
CA CYS A 49 -15.86 -5.17 17.43
C CYS A 49 -16.53 -6.54 17.34
N LYS A 50 -17.86 -6.55 17.25
CA LYS A 50 -18.67 -7.77 17.10
C LYS A 50 -18.80 -8.20 15.64
N GLU A 51 -18.44 -7.33 14.72
CA GLU A 51 -18.52 -7.54 13.28
C GLU A 51 -17.15 -7.96 12.72
N GLU A 52 -17.15 -8.66 11.59
CA GLU A 52 -15.94 -9.21 10.95
C GLU A 52 -15.02 -8.13 10.32
N GLY A 53 -15.42 -6.87 10.34
CA GLY A 53 -14.64 -5.75 9.84
C GLY A 53 -15.29 -4.40 10.14
N ARG A 54 -14.55 -3.32 9.86
CA ARG A 54 -15.03 -1.94 10.01
C ARG A 54 -14.73 -1.15 8.74
N LEU A 55 -15.74 -0.46 8.21
CA LEU A 55 -15.56 0.51 7.15
C LEU A 55 -14.92 1.77 7.72
N ILE A 56 -13.75 2.12 7.19
CA ILE A 56 -13.06 3.36 7.53
C ILE A 56 -13.23 4.32 6.35
N PRO A 57 -13.95 5.44 6.51
CA PRO A 57 -14.02 6.44 5.47
C PRO A 57 -12.62 7.00 5.22
N CYS A 58 -12.18 6.99 3.97
CA CYS A 58 -10.91 7.53 3.54
C CYS A 58 -11.06 8.28 2.22
N ASP A 59 -10.21 9.28 2.03
CA ASP A 59 -10.13 10.03 0.79
C ASP A 59 -9.00 9.45 -0.06
N LEU A 60 -9.38 8.75 -1.14
CA LEU A 60 -8.42 8.10 -2.02
C LEU A 60 -7.62 9.10 -2.84
N ASP A 61 -8.15 10.29 -3.13
CA ASP A 61 -7.42 11.33 -3.86
C ASP A 61 -6.26 11.90 -3.02
N LEU A 62 -6.35 11.79 -1.69
CA LEU A 62 -5.24 12.12 -0.77
C LEU A 62 -4.25 10.98 -0.55
N LEU A 63 -4.71 9.74 -0.67
CA LEU A 63 -3.91 8.55 -0.34
C LEU A 63 -3.20 7.94 -1.54
N ILE A 64 -3.71 8.15 -2.76
CA ILE A 64 -3.17 7.60 -4.00
C ILE A 64 -2.68 8.75 -4.87
N GLU A 65 -1.36 8.83 -5.04
CA GLU A 65 -0.73 9.84 -5.90
C GLU A 65 -0.66 9.37 -7.35
N ASP A 66 -0.10 8.19 -7.59
CA ASP A 66 0.11 7.60 -8.90
C ASP A 66 -0.11 6.09 -8.86
N VAL A 67 -0.58 5.53 -9.98
CA VAL A 67 -0.62 4.09 -10.21
C VAL A 67 0.41 3.72 -11.26
N PHE A 68 1.34 2.85 -10.89
CA PHE A 68 2.35 2.32 -11.80
C PHE A 68 2.00 0.89 -12.20
N VAL A 69 1.82 0.68 -13.50
CA VAL A 69 1.59 -0.62 -14.11
C VAL A 69 2.94 -1.24 -14.50
N SER A 70 3.08 -2.55 -14.32
CA SER A 70 4.28 -3.29 -14.73
C SER A 70 4.70 -2.93 -16.17
N PRO A 71 6.00 -2.74 -16.45
CA PRO A 71 6.45 -2.44 -17.81
C PRO A 71 6.11 -3.56 -18.80
N HIS A 72 6.02 -4.80 -18.31
CA HIS A 72 5.64 -5.97 -19.10
C HIS A 72 4.13 -6.14 -19.28
N ALA A 73 3.32 -5.26 -18.68
CA ALA A 73 1.87 -5.37 -18.82
C ALA A 73 1.45 -5.06 -20.27
N PRO A 74 0.49 -5.82 -20.82
CA PRO A 74 -0.07 -5.52 -22.14
C PRO A 74 -0.88 -4.21 -22.11
N GLU A 75 -0.95 -3.52 -23.24
CA GLU A 75 -1.60 -2.19 -23.35
C GLU A 75 -3.06 -2.18 -22.87
N TRP A 76 -3.81 -3.25 -23.14
CA TRP A 76 -5.20 -3.38 -22.68
C TRP A 76 -5.34 -3.25 -21.16
N PHE A 77 -4.32 -3.63 -20.38
CA PHE A 77 -4.38 -3.55 -18.93
C PHE A 77 -4.34 -2.10 -18.45
N ILE A 78 -3.58 -1.23 -19.11
CA ILE A 78 -3.55 0.20 -18.80
C ILE A 78 -4.92 0.82 -19.10
N HIS A 79 -5.53 0.45 -20.24
CA HIS A 79 -6.89 0.88 -20.55
C HIS A 79 -7.89 0.41 -19.50
N LEU A 80 -7.76 -0.83 -18.99
CA LEU A 80 -8.60 -1.33 -17.91
C LEU A 80 -8.46 -0.48 -16.64
N VAL A 81 -7.25 -0.15 -16.22
CA VAL A 81 -7.01 0.69 -15.03
C VAL A 81 -7.61 2.09 -15.22
N ASN A 82 -7.44 2.69 -16.40
CA ASN A 82 -8.06 3.99 -16.70
C ASN A 82 -9.59 3.93 -16.69
N ASN A 83 -10.20 2.88 -17.25
CA ASN A 83 -11.64 2.67 -17.19
C ASN A 83 -12.16 2.56 -15.74
N ILE A 84 -11.38 1.97 -14.84
CA ILE A 84 -11.70 1.90 -13.41
C ILE A 84 -11.67 3.31 -12.81
N ASN A 85 -10.64 4.11 -13.11
CA ASN A 85 -10.56 5.50 -12.64
C ASN A 85 -11.79 6.30 -13.09
N GLU A 86 -12.18 6.20 -14.37
CA GLU A 86 -13.37 6.89 -14.89
C GLU A 86 -14.66 6.43 -14.20
N LYS A 87 -14.85 5.11 -14.07
CA LYS A 87 -16.05 4.52 -13.43
C LYS A 87 -16.25 5.03 -12.01
N TYR A 88 -15.16 5.20 -11.26
CA TYR A 88 -15.20 5.69 -9.88
C TYR A 88 -14.90 7.19 -9.76
N SER A 89 -14.83 7.91 -10.90
CA SER A 89 -14.55 9.35 -10.96
C SER A 89 -13.26 9.77 -10.25
N MET A 90 -12.25 8.88 -10.22
CA MET A 90 -10.94 9.14 -9.63
C MET A 90 -10.02 9.84 -10.64
N LYS A 91 -9.21 10.78 -10.15
CA LYS A 91 -8.26 11.56 -10.97
C LYS A 91 -6.82 11.10 -10.80
N ILE A 92 -6.63 9.78 -10.74
CA ILE A 92 -5.32 9.19 -10.49
C ILE A 92 -4.60 8.99 -11.82
N LYS A 93 -3.33 9.41 -11.87
CA LYS A 93 -2.49 9.22 -13.05
C LYS A 93 -1.99 7.77 -13.12
N VAL A 94 -2.14 7.15 -14.29
CA VAL A 94 -1.70 5.77 -14.55
C VAL A 94 -0.49 5.81 -15.47
N ASN A 95 0.64 5.31 -14.98
CA ASN A 95 1.91 5.29 -15.72
C ASN A 95 2.38 3.85 -15.93
N ARG A 96 3.17 3.61 -16.98
CA ARG A 96 4.02 2.41 -17.03
C ARG A 96 5.20 2.63 -16.09
N SER A 97 5.61 1.57 -15.39
CA SER A 97 6.77 1.62 -14.52
C SER A 97 8.06 1.58 -15.35
N GLU A 98 8.98 2.48 -15.06
CA GLU A 98 10.29 2.61 -15.71
C GLU A 98 11.32 1.59 -15.17
N LEU A 99 10.89 0.60 -14.36
CA LEU A 99 11.78 -0.35 -13.66
C LEU A 99 12.75 -1.13 -14.58
N ILE A 100 12.43 -1.25 -15.87
CA ILE A 100 13.27 -1.91 -16.87
C ILE A 100 13.67 -0.97 -18.02
N GLU A 101 13.27 0.30 -17.97
CA GLU A 101 13.65 1.26 -19.01
C GLU A 101 15.13 1.60 -18.88
N GLU A 102 15.81 1.82 -20.01
CA GLU A 102 17.20 2.24 -19.99
C GLU A 102 17.29 3.64 -19.38
N PRO A 103 18.12 3.86 -18.34
CA PRO A 103 18.27 5.18 -17.74
C PRO A 103 18.86 6.14 -18.76
N PHE A 104 18.21 7.30 -18.93
CA PHE A 104 18.74 8.39 -19.73
C PHE A 104 19.86 9.10 -18.93
N PHE A 105 21.08 9.14 -19.47
CA PHE A 105 22.25 9.84 -18.91
C PHE A 105 22.53 11.15 -19.64
#